data_AF-A0A8J3ZLF7-F1
#
_entry.id   AF-A0A8J3ZLF7-F1
#
_cell.length_a   1.000
_cell.length_b   1.000
_cell.length_c   1.000
_cell.angle_alpha   90.00
_cell.angle_beta   90.00
_cell.angle_gamma   90.00
#
_symmetry.space_group_name_H-M   'P 1'
#
loop_
_entity.id
_entity.type
_entity.pdbx_description
1 polymer ?
#
loop_
_entity_poly.entity_id
_entity_poly.type
_entity_poly.pdbx_seq_one_letter_code
_entity_poly.pdbx_strand_id
1 'polypeptide(L)'
;MSTNFGALDDLLDAGLEFTLKGKKYVIKPVDGLTGLWAQRMAEVAGAVREAETDEQRADAVAKIDALPKLDGDLTVAERMLGPLHAELITDGIHHEAIKILAKAAYIWVLVDADAAQRYLQAGGRPESAAPNRAARRTASRPSRSTGGATTTKKPATTSGTRSRKAAPTKASARKSTGRTS
;
A
#
# COMPACT_ATOMS: atom_id res chain seq x y z
N MET A 1 -6.10 -34.34 -26.85
CA MET A 1 -4.75 -34.74 -26.44
C MET A 1 -4.51 -34.15 -25.05
N SER A 2 -4.30 -35.00 -24.05
CA SER A 2 -4.01 -34.58 -22.68
C SER A 2 -2.49 -34.42 -22.52
N THR A 3 -2.03 -33.19 -22.31
CA THR A 3 -0.63 -32.88 -22.01
C THR A 3 -0.35 -33.26 -20.56
N ASN A 4 0.61 -34.15 -20.32
CA ASN A 4 0.97 -34.62 -18.99
C ASN A 4 2.12 -33.76 -18.46
N PHE A 5 1.91 -33.06 -17.35
CA PHE A 5 2.83 -32.01 -16.84
C PHE A 5 3.92 -32.54 -15.87
N GLY A 6 4.11 -33.86 -15.75
CA GLY A 6 5.10 -34.44 -14.84
C GLY A 6 4.67 -34.41 -13.38
N ALA A 7 5.62 -34.61 -12.44
CA ALA A 7 5.36 -34.56 -11.01
C ALA A 7 5.15 -33.11 -10.58
N LEU A 8 3.88 -32.71 -10.42
CA LEU A 8 3.52 -31.38 -9.92
C LEU A 8 3.95 -31.17 -8.46
N ASP A 9 4.14 -32.25 -7.70
CA ASP A 9 4.43 -32.18 -6.27
C ASP A 9 5.72 -31.40 -5.99
N ASP A 10 6.80 -31.62 -6.77
CA ASP A 10 8.06 -30.88 -6.61
C ASP A 10 7.93 -29.37 -6.90
N LEU A 11 6.99 -28.99 -7.77
CA LEU A 11 6.71 -27.60 -8.11
C LEU A 11 5.84 -26.92 -7.03
N LEU A 12 4.94 -27.69 -6.41
CA LEU A 12 3.98 -27.23 -5.42
C LEU A 12 4.53 -27.24 -3.98
N ASP A 13 5.53 -28.08 -3.69
CA ASP A 13 6.21 -28.18 -2.39
C ASP A 13 7.36 -27.17 -2.21
N ALA A 14 7.61 -26.31 -3.20
CA ALA A 14 8.64 -25.27 -3.12
C ALA A 14 8.26 -24.20 -2.08
N GLY A 15 8.62 -24.44 -0.82
CA GLY A 15 8.42 -23.50 0.27
C GLY A 15 9.22 -22.21 0.12
N LEU A 16 8.76 -21.14 0.76
CA LEU A 16 9.47 -19.87 0.76
C LEU A 16 10.58 -19.88 1.82
N GLU A 17 11.83 -19.98 1.38
CA GLU A 17 12.99 -19.94 2.28
C GLU A 17 13.42 -18.50 2.60
N PHE A 18 13.77 -18.24 3.86
CA PHE A 18 14.33 -16.96 4.27
C PHE A 18 15.25 -17.12 5.49
N THR A 19 16.13 -16.14 5.71
CA THR A 19 17.06 -16.14 6.85
C THR A 19 16.73 -14.98 7.79
N LEU A 20 16.52 -15.27 9.08
CA LEU A 20 16.36 -14.29 10.14
C LEU A 20 17.33 -14.57 11.28
N LYS A 21 18.02 -13.52 11.76
CA LYS A 21 19.02 -13.62 12.83
C LYS A 21 20.06 -14.74 12.59
N GLY A 22 20.40 -15.04 11.33
CA GLY A 22 21.34 -16.09 10.97
C GLY A 22 20.77 -17.53 10.95
N LYS A 23 19.49 -17.72 11.29
CA LYS A 23 18.78 -19.00 11.18
C LYS A 23 17.92 -19.02 9.92
N LYS A 24 17.94 -20.16 9.22
CA LYS A 24 17.10 -20.39 8.04
C LYS A 24 15.73 -20.90 8.46
N TYR A 25 14.70 -20.38 7.83
CA TYR A 25 13.30 -20.76 8.02
C TYR A 25 12.66 -21.01 6.66
N VAL A 26 11.67 -21.89 6.64
CA VAL A 26 10.93 -22.26 5.43
C VAL A 26 9.44 -22.11 5.72
N ILE A 27 8.76 -21.27 4.95
CA ILE A 27 7.29 -21.21 4.96
C ILE A 27 6.79 -22.34 4.06
N LYS A 28 6.02 -23.26 4.61
CA LYS A 28 5.40 -24.34 3.84
C LYS A 28 4.22 -23.80 3.03
N PRO A 29 3.92 -24.40 1.86
CA PRO A 29 2.69 -24.10 1.15
C PRO A 29 1.48 -24.34 2.06
N VAL A 30 0.49 -23.44 1.97
CA VAL A 30 -0.76 -23.57 2.72
C VAL A 30 -1.65 -24.63 2.07
N ASP A 31 -2.54 -25.22 2.87
CA ASP A 31 -3.56 -26.14 2.35
C ASP A 31 -4.56 -25.43 1.43
N GLY A 32 -5.19 -26.18 0.54
CA GLY A 32 -6.08 -25.62 -0.49
C GLY A 32 -7.28 -24.85 0.09
N LEU A 33 -7.79 -25.25 1.27
CA LEU A 33 -8.88 -24.51 1.93
C LEU A 33 -8.41 -23.17 2.46
N THR A 34 -7.24 -23.12 3.10
CA THR A 34 -6.64 -21.85 3.54
C THR A 34 -6.30 -20.94 2.35
N GLY A 35 -5.82 -21.51 1.24
CA GLY A 35 -5.57 -20.76 0.01
C GLY A 35 -6.83 -20.14 -0.58
N LEU A 36 -7.92 -20.91 -0.70
CA LEU A 36 -9.21 -20.41 -1.16
C LEU A 36 -9.76 -19.32 -0.23
N TRP A 37 -9.64 -19.51 1.08
CA TRP A 37 -10.05 -18.51 2.05
C TRP A 37 -9.24 -17.21 1.90
N ALA A 38 -7.93 -17.28 1.70
CA ALA A 38 -7.09 -16.12 1.45
C ALA A 38 -7.53 -15.35 0.19
N GLN A 39 -7.82 -16.07 -0.89
CA GLN A 39 -8.30 -15.47 -2.13
C GLN A 39 -9.62 -14.73 -1.92
N ARG A 40 -10.58 -15.34 -1.23
CA ARG A 40 -11.87 -14.71 -0.94
C ARG A 40 -11.73 -13.50 -0.02
N MET A 41 -10.84 -13.55 0.97
CA MET A 41 -10.51 -12.39 1.82
C MET A 41 -9.95 -11.23 0.99
N ALA A 42 -9.11 -11.51 -0.01
CA ALA A 42 -8.60 -10.49 -0.93
C ALA A 42 -9.70 -9.89 -1.82
N GLU A 43 -10.61 -10.72 -2.35
CA GLU A 43 -11.78 -10.27 -3.13
C GLU A 43 -12.66 -9.33 -2.32
N VAL A 44 -12.95 -9.69 -1.06
CA VAL A 44 -13.74 -8.84 -0.17
C VAL A 44 -13.00 -7.54 0.15
N ALA A 45 -11.71 -7.61 0.47
CA ALA A 45 -10.92 -6.41 0.76
C ALA A 45 -10.87 -5.45 -0.45
N GLY A 46 -10.79 -5.99 -1.67
CA GLY A 46 -10.92 -5.23 -2.91
C GLY A 46 -12.29 -4.56 -3.04
N ALA A 47 -13.37 -5.33 -2.87
CA ALA A 47 -14.74 -4.83 -2.96
C ALA A 47 -15.04 -3.73 -1.92
N VAL A 48 -14.56 -3.88 -0.68
CA VAL A 48 -14.69 -2.85 0.37
C VAL A 48 -13.94 -1.57 0.00
N ARG A 49 -12.77 -1.69 -0.65
CA ARG A 49 -11.98 -0.54 -1.09
C ARG A 49 -12.62 0.20 -2.26
N GLU A 50 -13.25 -0.53 -3.17
CA GLU A 50 -13.93 0.02 -4.34
C GLU A 50 -15.33 0.56 -4.01
N ALA A 51 -15.92 0.15 -2.88
CA ALA A 51 -17.24 0.59 -2.45
C ALA A 51 -17.28 2.12 -2.21
N GLU A 52 -18.19 2.77 -2.93
CA GLU A 52 -18.43 4.21 -2.86
C GLU A 52 -19.47 4.56 -1.79
N THR A 53 -20.36 3.61 -1.47
CA THR A 53 -21.41 3.78 -0.46
C THR A 53 -21.22 2.85 0.73
N ASP A 54 -21.81 3.23 1.88
CA ASP A 54 -21.75 2.40 3.09
C ASP A 54 -22.57 1.10 2.95
N GLU A 55 -23.63 1.10 2.13
CA GLU A 55 -24.39 -0.11 1.78
C GLU A 55 -23.53 -1.10 0.99
N GLN A 56 -22.75 -0.63 0.00
CA GLN A 56 -21.82 -1.48 -0.75
C GLN A 56 -20.71 -2.05 0.14
N ARG A 57 -20.26 -1.30 1.14
CA ARG A 57 -19.30 -1.81 2.15
C ARG A 57 -19.92 -2.88 3.03
N ALA A 58 -21.15 -2.66 3.50
CA ALA A 58 -21.87 -3.62 4.32
C ALA A 58 -22.11 -4.94 3.55
N ASP A 59 -22.52 -4.87 2.28
CA ASP A 59 -22.70 -6.03 1.42
C ASP A 59 -21.39 -6.77 1.15
N ALA A 60 -20.28 -6.05 0.99
CA ALA A 60 -18.96 -6.66 0.84
C ALA A 60 -18.52 -7.37 2.13
N VAL A 61 -18.75 -6.77 3.30
CA VAL A 61 -18.45 -7.38 4.60
C VAL A 61 -19.35 -8.59 4.88
N ALA A 62 -20.62 -8.56 4.48
CA ALA A 62 -21.53 -9.71 4.64
C ALA A 62 -21.05 -10.96 3.86
N LYS A 63 -20.26 -10.77 2.79
CA LYS A 63 -19.61 -11.89 2.08
C LYS A 63 -18.50 -12.56 2.90
N ILE A 64 -17.97 -11.89 3.94
CA ILE A 64 -17.02 -12.48 4.91
C ILE A 64 -17.72 -13.56 5.73
N ASP A 65 -18.98 -13.33 6.13
CA ASP A 65 -19.76 -14.31 6.91
C ASP A 65 -20.12 -15.55 6.09
N ALA A 66 -20.13 -15.43 4.76
CA ALA A 66 -20.33 -16.53 3.82
C ALA A 66 -19.04 -17.29 3.47
N LEU A 67 -17.88 -16.89 4.00
CA LEU A 67 -16.62 -17.61 3.79
C LEU A 67 -16.71 -19.01 4.41
N PRO A 68 -16.05 -20.00 3.81
CA PRO A 68 -15.88 -21.29 4.46
C PRO A 68 -15.23 -21.05 5.83
N LYS A 69 -15.97 -21.42 6.88
CA LYS A 69 -15.45 -21.38 8.25
C LYS A 69 -14.33 -22.39 8.32
N LEU A 70 -13.13 -21.89 8.54
CA LEU A 70 -12.01 -22.75 8.80
C LEU A 70 -11.98 -23.10 10.29
N ASP A 71 -11.61 -24.34 10.59
CA ASP A 71 -11.52 -24.79 11.97
C ASP A 71 -10.41 -24.06 12.74
N GLY A 72 -10.70 -23.82 14.01
CA GLY A 72 -9.81 -23.16 14.97
C GLY A 72 -9.92 -21.63 15.00
N ASP A 73 -9.92 -21.08 16.20
CA ASP A 73 -9.82 -19.64 16.47
C ASP A 73 -8.35 -19.17 16.29
N LEU A 74 -7.82 -19.40 15.08
CA LEU A 74 -6.45 -19.08 14.70
C LEU A 74 -6.39 -17.70 14.07
N THR A 75 -5.37 -16.93 14.44
CA THR A 75 -5.09 -15.65 13.79
C THR A 75 -4.65 -15.86 12.33
N VAL A 76 -4.76 -14.81 11.51
CA VAL A 76 -4.28 -14.82 10.12
C VAL A 76 -2.79 -15.21 10.05
N ALA A 77 -1.98 -14.77 11.02
CA ALA A 77 -0.56 -15.07 11.07
C ALA A 77 -0.30 -16.56 11.35
N GLU A 78 -1.01 -17.15 12.32
CA GLU A 78 -0.93 -18.57 12.62
C GLU A 78 -1.39 -19.43 11.46
N ARG A 79 -2.45 -19.01 10.77
CA ARG A 79 -3.01 -19.74 9.64
C ARG A 79 -2.09 -19.71 8.42
N MET A 80 -1.44 -18.57 8.15
CA MET A 80 -0.54 -18.43 7.00
C MET A 80 0.84 -19.02 7.23
N LEU A 81 1.36 -18.99 8.46
CA LEU A 81 2.68 -19.51 8.79
C LEU A 81 2.63 -20.97 9.29
N GLY A 82 1.48 -21.43 9.79
CA GLY A 82 1.31 -22.77 10.34
C GLY A 82 2.28 -23.03 11.51
N PRO A 83 2.95 -24.21 11.55
CA PRO A 83 3.90 -24.56 12.61
C PRO A 83 5.04 -23.56 12.80
N LEU A 84 5.45 -22.88 11.72
CA LEU A 84 6.50 -21.86 11.76
C LEU A 84 6.16 -20.71 12.71
N HIS A 85 4.88 -20.38 12.91
CA HIS A 85 4.48 -19.34 13.85
C HIS A 85 4.97 -19.62 15.27
N ALA A 86 4.80 -20.86 15.75
CA ALA A 86 5.25 -21.28 17.07
C ALA A 86 6.78 -21.29 17.18
N GLU A 87 7.48 -21.68 16.11
CA GLU A 87 8.94 -21.64 16.06
C GLU A 87 9.49 -20.21 16.17
N LEU A 88 8.89 -19.25 15.44
CA LEU A 88 9.31 -17.85 15.47
C LEU A 88 9.12 -17.22 16.86
N ILE A 89 8.01 -17.56 17.54
CA ILE A 89 7.76 -17.11 18.92
C ILE A 89 8.81 -17.71 19.86
N THR A 90 9.09 -19.00 19.74
CA THR A 90 10.08 -19.71 20.56
C THR A 90 11.49 -19.14 20.38
N ASP A 91 11.83 -18.73 19.15
CA ASP A 91 13.09 -18.07 18.83
C ASP A 91 13.15 -16.58 19.24
N GLY A 92 12.12 -16.08 19.94
CA GLY A 92 12.07 -14.70 20.45
C GLY A 92 12.04 -13.65 19.35
N ILE A 93 11.36 -13.94 18.23
CA ILE A 93 11.17 -12.97 17.14
C ILE A 93 10.05 -12.00 17.51
N HIS A 94 10.30 -10.70 17.29
CA HIS A 94 9.32 -9.66 17.60
C HIS A 94 8.06 -9.81 16.75
N HIS A 95 6.91 -9.52 17.36
CA HIS A 95 5.60 -9.60 16.73
C HIS A 95 5.51 -8.83 15.39
N GLU A 96 6.15 -7.67 15.27
CA GLU A 96 6.17 -6.92 14.01
C GLU A 96 6.89 -7.67 12.88
N ALA A 97 7.97 -8.40 13.18
CA ALA A 97 8.63 -9.25 12.19
C ALA A 97 7.74 -10.42 11.79
N ILE A 98 7.04 -11.05 12.75
CA ILE A 98 6.07 -12.12 12.48
C ILE A 98 4.94 -11.61 11.57
N LYS A 99 4.42 -10.40 11.81
CA LYS A 99 3.41 -9.77 10.94
C LYS A 99 3.92 -9.54 9.53
N ILE A 100 5.17 -9.11 9.36
CA ILE A 100 5.77 -8.93 8.03
C ILE A 100 5.86 -10.26 7.31
N LEU A 101 6.30 -11.33 7.99
CA LEU A 101 6.39 -12.67 7.40
C LEU A 101 5.01 -13.23 7.04
N ALA A 102 4.02 -13.08 7.92
CA ALA A 102 2.65 -13.49 7.66
C ALA A 102 2.06 -12.79 6.42
N LYS A 103 2.34 -11.49 6.25
CA LYS A 103 1.95 -10.75 5.04
C LYS A 103 2.69 -11.23 3.79
N ALA A 104 3.98 -11.55 3.91
CA ALA A 104 4.75 -12.10 2.79
C ALA A 104 4.18 -13.47 2.36
N ALA A 105 3.85 -14.33 3.32
CA ALA A 105 3.18 -15.61 3.06
C ALA A 105 1.82 -15.40 2.37
N TYR A 106 1.02 -14.43 2.85
CA TYR A 106 -0.25 -14.09 2.22
C TYR A 106 -0.09 -13.59 0.77
N ILE A 107 0.91 -12.74 0.50
CA ILE A 107 1.23 -12.28 -0.87
C ILE A 107 1.69 -13.44 -1.74
N TRP A 108 2.50 -14.36 -1.20
CA TRP A 108 2.96 -15.54 -1.92
C TRP A 108 1.81 -16.43 -2.38
N VAL A 109 0.84 -16.67 -1.49
CA VAL A 109 -0.36 -17.48 -1.78
C VAL A 109 -1.25 -16.81 -2.83
N LEU A 110 -1.37 -15.48 -2.83
CA LEU A 110 -2.26 -14.76 -3.73
C LEU A 110 -1.66 -14.42 -5.11
N VAL A 111 -0.35 -14.16 -5.15
CA VAL A 111 0.31 -13.63 -6.34
C VAL A 111 1.36 -14.61 -6.83
N ASP A 112 2.53 -14.61 -6.21
CA ASP A 112 3.66 -15.49 -6.51
C ASP A 112 4.82 -15.26 -5.52
N ALA A 113 5.86 -16.10 -5.63
CA ALA A 113 7.06 -16.01 -4.79
C ALA A 113 7.85 -14.72 -5.05
N ASP A 114 7.88 -14.24 -6.29
CA ASP A 114 8.59 -13.02 -6.68
C ASP A 114 8.00 -11.78 -6.00
N ALA A 115 6.67 -11.66 -5.94
CA ALA A 115 5.99 -10.57 -5.25
C ALA A 115 6.27 -10.61 -3.74
N ALA A 116 6.24 -11.80 -3.13
CA ALA A 116 6.58 -11.97 -1.73
C ALA A 116 8.03 -11.58 -1.43
N GLN A 117 8.97 -11.97 -2.29
CA GLN A 117 10.38 -11.59 -2.17
C GLN A 117 10.56 -10.07 -2.27
N ARG A 118 9.92 -9.41 -3.24
CA ARG A 118 9.96 -7.94 -3.38
C ARG A 118 9.41 -7.24 -2.14
N TYR A 119 8.32 -7.75 -1.57
CA TYR A 119 7.73 -7.21 -0.34
C TYR A 119 8.68 -7.34 0.87
N LEU A 120 9.35 -8.48 1.02
CA LEU A 120 10.34 -8.69 2.07
C LEU A 120 11.57 -7.79 1.89
N GLN A 121 12.07 -7.66 0.65
CA GLN A 121 13.16 -6.74 0.32
C GLN A 121 12.80 -5.28 0.61
N ALA A 122 11.55 -4.89 0.43
CA ALA A 122 11.03 -3.56 0.78
C ALA A 122 10.86 -3.34 2.29
N GLY A 123 11.20 -4.34 3.13
CA GLY A 123 11.11 -4.28 4.59
C GLY A 123 9.67 -4.29 5.11
N GLY A 124 8.75 -4.92 4.38
CA GLY A 124 7.35 -4.96 4.75
C GLY A 124 6.59 -3.64 4.54
N ARG A 125 7.17 -2.71 3.79
CA ARG A 125 6.53 -1.46 3.37
C ARG A 125 6.26 -1.52 1.86
N PRO A 126 5.01 -1.69 1.41
CA PRO A 126 4.72 -1.70 -0.03
C PRO A 126 5.01 -0.33 -0.68
N GLU A 127 4.98 0.75 0.10
CA GLU A 127 5.21 2.12 -0.38
C GLU A 127 6.69 2.45 -0.65
N SER A 128 7.65 1.72 -0.07
CA SER A 128 9.09 1.93 -0.36
C SER A 128 9.51 1.34 -1.72
N ALA A 129 8.70 0.45 -2.30
CA ALA A 129 8.88 -0.05 -3.67
C ALA A 129 8.32 0.90 -4.75
N ALA A 130 7.52 1.91 -4.36
CA ALA A 130 7.07 2.92 -5.31
C ALA A 130 8.26 3.85 -5.66
N PRO A 131 8.56 4.09 -6.96
CA PRO A 131 9.61 5.02 -7.33
C PRO A 131 9.31 6.39 -6.72
N ASN A 132 10.27 6.85 -5.91
CA ASN A 132 10.19 8.10 -5.16
C ASN A 132 9.71 9.24 -6.08
N ARG A 133 8.88 10.16 -5.60
CA ARG A 133 8.30 11.26 -6.40
C ARG A 133 9.37 12.05 -7.17
N ALA A 134 10.59 12.10 -6.62
CA ALA A 134 11.78 12.64 -7.28
C ALA A 134 12.16 11.86 -8.56
N ALA A 135 12.22 10.53 -8.52
CA ALA A 135 12.51 9.66 -9.68
C ALA A 135 11.44 9.79 -10.77
N ARG A 136 10.17 10.00 -10.37
CA ARG A 136 9.07 10.27 -11.30
C ARG A 136 9.24 11.61 -12.03
N ARG A 137 9.81 12.63 -11.37
CA ARG A 137 10.12 13.93 -11.98
C ARG A 137 11.33 13.89 -12.91
N THR A 138 12.31 13.03 -12.65
CA THR A 138 13.47 12.85 -13.55
C THR A 138 13.12 12.00 -14.77
N ALA A 139 12.29 10.97 -14.62
CA ALA A 139 11.84 10.14 -15.76
C ALA A 139 10.95 10.91 -16.75
N SER A 140 10.26 11.97 -16.32
CA SER A 140 9.50 12.87 -17.20
C SER A 140 10.33 13.98 -17.86
N ARG A 141 11.65 14.01 -17.69
CA ARG A 141 12.52 14.88 -18.52
C ARG A 141 12.95 14.08 -19.75
N PRO A 142 12.34 14.28 -20.94
CA PRO A 142 12.95 13.80 -22.16
C PRO A 142 14.35 14.42 -22.24
N SER A 143 15.35 13.55 -22.31
CA SER A 143 16.72 13.88 -22.67
C SER A 143 16.67 14.70 -23.96
N ARG A 144 16.92 16.01 -23.84
CA ARG A 144 16.93 16.93 -24.98
C ARG A 144 18.28 16.80 -25.67
N SER A 145 18.42 15.77 -26.50
CA SER A 145 19.47 15.67 -27.50
C SER A 145 18.84 15.83 -28.89
N THR A 146 19.25 16.91 -29.57
CA THR A 146 19.12 17.19 -31.01
C THR A 146 17.73 17.45 -31.61
N GLY A 147 17.57 18.63 -32.22
CA GLY A 147 16.45 18.97 -33.11
C GLY A 147 16.12 20.47 -33.10
N GLY A 148 16.63 21.23 -34.06
CA GLY A 148 16.41 22.66 -34.19
C GLY A 148 14.98 23.03 -34.60
N ALA A 149 14.43 24.06 -33.96
CA ALA A 149 13.38 24.92 -34.50
C ALA A 149 13.29 26.20 -33.66
N THR A 150 13.83 27.27 -34.22
CA THR A 150 13.60 28.65 -33.81
C THR A 150 12.11 28.97 -33.99
N THR A 151 11.36 29.18 -32.91
CA THR A 151 10.17 30.07 -32.80
C THR A 151 9.41 29.78 -31.50
N THR A 152 9.90 30.30 -30.37
CA THR A 152 9.05 30.47 -29.17
C THR A 152 8.52 31.90 -29.17
N LYS A 153 7.23 32.07 -29.44
CA LYS A 153 6.54 33.36 -29.31
C LYS A 153 6.66 33.85 -27.85
N LYS A 154 7.20 35.05 -27.67
CA LYS A 154 7.25 35.73 -26.37
C LYS A 154 5.82 35.97 -25.85
N PRO A 155 5.49 35.66 -24.59
CA PRO A 155 4.24 36.13 -24.00
C PRO A 155 4.28 37.67 -23.87
N ALA A 156 3.22 38.32 -24.34
CA ALA A 156 3.07 39.77 -24.34
C ALA A 156 2.84 40.31 -22.92
N THR A 157 3.80 41.11 -22.47
CA THR A 157 3.70 42.35 -21.68
C THR A 157 2.61 42.49 -20.61
N THR A 158 3.08 42.64 -19.38
CA THR A 158 2.48 43.37 -18.24
C THR A 158 1.92 44.72 -18.63
N SER A 159 0.60 44.87 -18.60
CA SER A 159 -0.08 46.17 -18.51
C SER A 159 -1.52 45.95 -18.04
N GLY A 160 -1.91 46.59 -16.94
CA GLY A 160 -3.34 46.79 -16.66
C GLY A 160 -3.91 46.32 -15.32
N THR A 161 -3.17 46.32 -14.21
CA THR A 161 -3.79 46.35 -12.87
C THR A 161 -3.82 47.79 -12.37
N ARG A 162 -4.82 48.57 -12.84
CA ARG A 162 -5.12 49.89 -12.27
C ARG A 162 -5.58 49.71 -10.82
N SER A 163 -4.72 50.14 -9.91
CA SER A 163 -4.94 50.17 -8.47
C SER A 163 -6.22 50.95 -8.11
N ARG A 164 -7.07 50.37 -7.25
CA ARG A 164 -8.25 51.05 -6.70
C ARG A 164 -7.79 52.16 -5.75
N LYS A 165 -8.28 53.37 -6.00
CA LYS A 165 -8.02 54.56 -5.18
C LYS A 165 -8.68 54.41 -3.80
N ALA A 166 -7.88 54.28 -2.75
CA ALA A 166 -8.33 54.31 -1.36
C ALA A 166 -8.81 55.72 -0.99
N ALA A 167 -9.95 55.82 -0.29
CA ALA A 167 -10.47 57.06 0.26
C ALA A 167 -9.69 57.46 1.53
N PRO A 168 -9.36 58.75 1.74
CA PRO A 168 -8.61 59.18 2.91
C PRO A 168 -9.53 59.30 4.14
N THR A 169 -9.30 58.42 5.12
CA THR A 169 -9.71 58.62 6.51
C THR A 169 -8.89 59.75 7.13
N LYS A 170 -9.51 60.89 7.46
CA LYS A 170 -8.92 61.88 8.37
C LYS A 170 -9.44 61.65 9.78
N ALA A 171 -8.53 61.18 10.65
CA ALA A 171 -8.67 61.25 12.09
C ALA A 171 -7.89 62.47 12.61
N SER A 172 -8.54 63.31 13.42
CA SER A 172 -8.02 64.25 14.45
C SER A 172 -9.17 65.23 14.75
N ALA A 173 -9.62 65.51 15.98
CA ALA A 173 -8.83 65.75 17.17
C ALA A 173 -9.58 65.38 18.47
N ARG A 174 -8.78 64.91 19.42
CA ARG A 174 -9.08 64.70 20.84
C ARG A 174 -8.93 66.06 21.55
N LYS A 175 -9.92 66.53 22.32
CA LYS A 175 -9.68 67.23 23.60
C LYS A 175 -10.94 67.29 24.47
N SER A 176 -10.76 66.80 25.70
CA SER A 176 -11.62 66.85 26.89
C SER A 176 -11.88 68.27 27.40
N THR A 177 -13.04 68.52 28.03
CA THR A 177 -13.23 68.74 29.50
C THR A 177 -14.57 69.44 29.82
N GLY A 178 -15.42 68.76 30.60
CA GLY A 178 -16.24 69.24 31.73
C GLY A 178 -17.14 70.48 31.63
N ARG A 179 -18.38 70.36 32.18
CA ARG A 179 -18.86 71.04 33.41
C ARG A 179 -20.40 71.20 33.44
N THR A 180 -20.99 70.82 34.57
CA THR A 180 -22.27 71.19 35.25
C THR A 180 -23.18 72.22 34.54
N SER A 181 -24.51 72.08 34.52
CA SER A 181 -25.43 72.02 35.68
C SER A 181 -26.78 71.44 35.27
#